data_AF-F7PWW0-F1
#
_entry.id   AF-F7PWW0-F1
#
_cell.length_a   1.000
_cell.length_b   1.000
_cell.length_c   1.000
_cell.angle_alpha   90.00
_cell.angle_beta   90.00
_cell.angle_gamma   90.00
#
_symmetry.space_group_name_H-M   'P 1'
#
loop_
_entity.id
_entity.type
_entity.pdbx_description
1 polymer ?
#
loop_
_entity_poly.entity_id
_entity_poly.type
_entity_poly.pdbx_seq_one_letter_code
_entity_poly.pdbx_strand_id
1 'polypeptide(L)'
;MNFNKIVYDKDLLEDIVCLNIESSRSPVLGQYYYRSELWNLVKRSIQDDILIKLMIFNQDLNIAPLHTFIEYYSNEIKNMELSIYDKRCLGSFIKFIFMSLGYKTSKRSYREDSLLKYGRIFIK
;
A
#
# COMPACT_ATOMS: atom_id res chain seq x y z
N MET A 1 -10.47 8.54 14.22
CA MET A 1 -11.39 8.42 13.06
C MET A 1 -12.44 7.36 13.36
N ASN A 2 -13.63 7.38 12.75
CA ASN A 2 -14.60 6.28 12.87
C ASN A 2 -14.51 5.42 11.61
N PHE A 3 -14.23 4.13 11.76
CA PHE A 3 -14.05 3.17 10.66
C PHE A 3 -15.24 3.17 9.68
N ASN A 4 -16.46 3.23 10.20
CA ASN A 4 -17.69 3.21 9.39
C ASN A 4 -17.91 4.50 8.58
N LYS A 5 -17.13 5.55 8.85
CA LYS A 5 -17.20 6.83 8.13
C LYS A 5 -16.14 6.95 7.02
N ILE A 6 -15.30 5.94 6.83
CA ILE A 6 -14.33 5.92 5.74
C ILE A 6 -15.09 5.65 4.44
N VAL A 7 -15.06 6.63 3.54
CA VAL A 7 -15.65 6.54 2.20
C VAL A 7 -14.54 6.87 1.20
N TYR A 8 -14.43 6.05 0.16
CA TYR A 8 -13.55 6.28 -0.98
C TYR A 8 -14.25 5.76 -2.24
N ASP A 9 -13.81 6.27 -3.39
CA ASP A 9 -14.32 5.81 -4.68
C ASP A 9 -13.60 4.52 -5.08
N LYS A 10 -14.28 3.39 -4.84
CA LYS A 10 -13.73 2.06 -5.08
C LYS A 10 -13.54 1.79 -6.57
N ASP A 11 -14.53 2.14 -7.38
CA ASP A 11 -14.52 1.90 -8.82
C ASP A 11 -13.40 2.73 -9.46
N LEU A 12 -13.24 3.99 -9.05
CA LEU A 12 -12.13 4.83 -9.50
C LEU A 12 -10.76 4.28 -9.06
N LEU A 13 -10.65 3.76 -7.84
CA LEU A 13 -9.40 3.15 -7.37
C LEU A 13 -9.04 1.93 -8.21
N GLU A 14 -10.02 1.05 -8.47
CA GLU A 14 -9.85 -0.12 -9.32
C GLU A 14 -9.43 0.29 -10.74
N ASP A 15 -10.12 1.25 -11.35
CA ASP A 15 -9.80 1.75 -12.69
C ASP A 15 -8.40 2.35 -12.76
N ILE A 16 -8.03 3.21 -11.81
CA ILE A 16 -6.70 3.84 -11.77
C ILE A 16 -5.62 2.76 -11.63
N VAL A 17 -5.83 1.78 -10.74
CA VAL A 17 -4.84 0.73 -10.51
C VAL A 17 -4.73 -0.20 -11.70
N CYS A 18 -5.84 -0.69 -12.25
CA CYS A 18 -5.87 -1.53 -13.44
C CYS A 18 -5.23 -0.82 -14.64
N LEU A 19 -5.66 0.42 -14.95
CA LEU A 19 -5.12 1.17 -16.08
C LEU A 19 -3.61 1.43 -15.94
N ASN A 20 -3.12 1.88 -14.79
CA ASN A 20 -1.71 2.20 -14.63
C ASN A 20 -0.81 0.96 -14.61
N ILE A 21 -1.34 -0.18 -14.19
CA ILE A 21 -0.62 -1.44 -14.14
C ILE A 21 -0.62 -2.13 -15.49
N GLU A 22 -1.79 -2.29 -16.11
CA GLU A 22 -1.94 -2.92 -17.42
C GLU A 22 -1.24 -2.12 -18.53
N SER A 23 -1.21 -0.79 -18.42
CA SER A 23 -0.47 0.07 -19.36
C SER A 23 1.00 0.29 -18.98
N SER A 24 1.47 -0.23 -17.84
CA SER A 24 2.82 0.04 -17.35
C SER A 24 3.88 -0.60 -18.24
N ARG A 25 4.75 0.23 -18.83
CA ARG A 25 5.96 -0.21 -19.53
C ARG A 25 7.18 -0.36 -18.61
N SER A 26 6.99 -0.22 -17.29
CA SER A 26 8.08 -0.32 -16.32
C SER A 26 8.61 -1.76 -16.29
N PRO A 27 9.89 -2.01 -16.56
CA PRO A 27 10.48 -3.36 -16.46
C PRO A 27 10.36 -3.96 -15.05
N VAL A 28 10.34 -3.09 -14.04
CA VAL A 28 10.20 -3.42 -12.61
C VAL A 28 8.82 -3.98 -12.30
N LEU A 29 7.77 -3.38 -12.88
CA LEU A 29 6.39 -3.88 -12.79
C LEU A 29 6.18 -5.07 -13.74
N GLY A 30 6.82 -5.05 -14.91
CA GLY A 30 6.85 -6.15 -15.88
C GLY A 30 7.31 -7.50 -15.30
N GLN A 31 8.39 -7.50 -14.50
CA GLN A 31 8.85 -8.71 -13.78
C GLN A 31 8.03 -9.03 -12.52
N TYR A 32 7.31 -8.06 -11.94
CA TYR A 32 6.40 -8.26 -10.82
C TYR A 32 5.22 -9.18 -11.20
N TYR A 33 4.80 -9.15 -12.48
CA TYR A 33 3.76 -10.03 -13.02
C TYR A 33 4.17 -11.51 -13.14
N TYR A 34 5.46 -11.83 -13.05
CA TYR A 34 5.92 -13.23 -13.14
C TYR A 34 5.77 -14.00 -11.82
N ARG A 35 5.59 -13.34 -10.67
CA ARG A 35 5.19 -13.98 -9.41
C ARG A 35 3.67 -13.88 -9.23
N SER A 36 2.96 -14.83 -9.84
CA SER A 36 1.49 -14.89 -9.90
C SER A 36 0.82 -14.71 -8.53
N GLU A 37 1.39 -15.29 -7.46
CA GLU A 37 0.76 -15.30 -6.14
C GLU A 37 0.75 -13.92 -5.46
N LEU A 38 1.87 -13.20 -5.45
CA LEU A 38 1.95 -11.86 -4.84
C LEU A 38 1.09 -10.85 -5.61
N TRP A 39 1.06 -10.98 -6.94
CA TRP A 39 0.20 -10.20 -7.80
C TRP A 39 -1.29 -10.46 -7.50
N ASN A 40 -1.67 -11.72 -7.32
CA ASN A 40 -3.03 -12.07 -6.94
C ASN A 40 -3.42 -11.47 -5.59
N LEU A 41 -2.54 -11.48 -4.58
CA LEU A 41 -2.80 -10.82 -3.29
C LEU A 41 -3.04 -9.32 -3.47
N VAL A 42 -2.20 -8.66 -4.25
CA VAL A 42 -2.32 -7.25 -4.58
C VAL A 42 -3.65 -6.96 -5.30
N LYS A 43 -4.01 -7.75 -6.32
CA LYS A 43 -5.27 -7.56 -7.05
C LYS A 43 -6.49 -7.73 -6.13
N ARG A 44 -6.49 -8.79 -5.30
CA ARG A 44 -7.53 -9.02 -4.29
C ARG A 44 -7.64 -7.85 -3.32
N SER A 45 -6.51 -7.25 -2.91
CA SER A 45 -6.51 -6.18 -1.91
C SER A 45 -7.23 -4.90 -2.35
N ILE A 46 -7.24 -4.60 -3.65
CA ILE A 46 -7.93 -3.43 -4.18
C ILE A 46 -9.45 -3.66 -4.16
N GLN A 47 -9.86 -4.90 -4.39
CA GLN A 47 -11.26 -5.32 -4.40
C GLN A 47 -11.82 -5.51 -2.98
N ASP A 48 -10.96 -5.63 -1.98
CA ASP A 48 -11.31 -5.81 -0.58
C ASP A 48 -11.50 -4.46 0.13
N ASP A 49 -12.77 -4.03 0.19
CA ASP A 49 -13.18 -2.78 0.83
C ASP A 49 -12.78 -2.70 2.33
N ILE A 50 -12.85 -3.83 3.03
CA ILE A 50 -12.51 -3.89 4.46
C ILE A 50 -11.01 -3.65 4.63
N LEU A 51 -10.18 -4.29 3.82
CA LEU A 51 -8.73 -4.10 3.87
C LEU A 51 -8.32 -2.67 3.53
N ILE A 52 -8.87 -2.06 2.48
CA ILE A 52 -8.57 -0.65 2.13
C ILE A 52 -8.97 0.28 3.28
N LYS A 53 -10.15 0.10 3.87
CA LYS A 53 -10.60 0.89 5.04
C LYS A 53 -9.71 0.67 6.25
N LEU A 54 -9.27 -0.56 6.52
CA LEU A 54 -8.35 -0.86 7.62
C LEU A 54 -6.99 -0.18 7.41
N MET A 55 -6.47 -0.22 6.19
CA MET A 55 -5.24 0.46 5.82
C MET A 55 -5.35 1.98 6.02
N ILE A 56 -6.45 2.60 5.60
CA ILE A 56 -6.72 4.03 5.81
C ILE A 56 -6.81 4.35 7.30
N PHE A 57 -7.62 3.59 8.03
CA PHE A 57 -7.81 3.78 9.47
C PHE A 57 -6.49 3.70 10.24
N ASN A 58 -5.68 2.69 9.95
CA ASN A 58 -4.38 2.48 10.58
C ASN A 58 -3.37 3.54 10.17
N GLN A 59 -3.42 4.04 8.92
CA GLN A 59 -2.61 5.16 8.48
C GLN A 59 -2.88 6.42 9.32
N ASP A 60 -4.13 6.68 9.70
CA ASP A 60 -4.48 7.81 10.58
C ASP A 60 -3.98 7.61 12.01
N LEU A 61 -3.83 6.36 12.44
CA LEU A 61 -3.16 5.98 13.70
C LEU A 61 -1.63 5.94 13.59
N ASN A 62 -1.05 6.47 12.50
CA ASN A 62 0.38 6.45 12.20
C ASN A 62 0.99 5.05 12.07
N ILE A 63 0.21 4.03 11.71
CA ILE A 63 0.71 2.70 11.31
C ILE A 63 0.87 2.70 9.80
N ALA A 64 2.01 2.22 9.29
CA ALA A 64 2.22 2.22 7.84
C ALA A 64 1.26 1.21 7.18
N PRO A 65 0.61 1.53 6.04
CA PRO A 65 -0.44 0.69 5.49
C PRO A 65 0.10 -0.67 5.00
N LEU A 66 1.39 -0.70 4.64
CA LEU A 66 2.12 -1.92 4.32
C LEU A 66 2.10 -2.94 5.47
N HIS A 67 2.20 -2.49 6.72
CA HIS A 67 2.14 -3.41 7.86
C HIS A 67 0.74 -4.00 8.01
N THR A 68 -0.31 -3.21 7.78
CA THR A 68 -1.69 -3.71 7.77
C THR A 68 -1.90 -4.72 6.66
N PHE A 69 -1.39 -4.48 5.45
CA PHE A 69 -1.44 -5.45 4.35
C PHE A 69 -0.75 -6.77 4.71
N ILE A 70 0.48 -6.69 5.26
CA ILE A 70 1.26 -7.89 5.62
C ILE A 70 0.56 -8.70 6.70
N GLU A 71 0.01 -8.04 7.72
CA GLU A 71 -0.70 -8.72 8.80
C GLU A 71 -1.99 -9.38 8.30
N TYR A 72 -2.75 -8.66 7.46
CA TYR A 72 -4.02 -9.16 6.91
C TYR A 72 -3.83 -10.42 6.06
N TYR A 73 -2.76 -10.48 5.26
CA TYR A 73 -2.38 -11.66 4.46
C TYR A 73 -1.25 -12.47 5.10
N SER A 74 -1.10 -12.43 6.43
CA SER A 74 0.03 -13.06 7.12
C SER A 74 0.13 -14.56 6.84
N ASN A 75 -0.99 -15.26 6.73
CA ASN A 75 -1.03 -16.69 6.43
C ASN A 75 -0.57 -17.00 5.01
N GLU A 76 -1.01 -16.23 4.01
CA GLU A 76 -0.58 -16.41 2.63
C GLU A 76 0.87 -15.99 2.42
N ILE A 77 1.28 -14.87 3.02
CA ILE A 77 2.63 -14.31 2.87
C ILE A 77 3.67 -15.16 3.59
N LYS A 78 3.34 -15.77 4.75
CA LYS A 78 4.30 -16.58 5.51
C LYS A 78 4.86 -17.76 4.71
N ASN A 79 4.07 -18.29 3.78
CA ASN A 79 4.48 -19.38 2.89
C ASN A 79 5.20 -18.88 1.63
N MET A 80 5.19 -17.56 1.37
CA MET A 80 5.90 -16.94 0.26
C MET A 80 7.29 -16.50 0.74
N GLU A 81 8.35 -17.13 0.21
CA GLU A 81 9.71 -16.61 0.41
C GLU A 81 9.88 -15.27 -0.34
N LEU A 82 9.54 -14.17 0.35
CA LEU A 82 9.62 -12.82 -0.19
C LEU A 82 11.05 -12.28 -0.15
N SER A 83 11.59 -11.99 -1.33
CA SER A 83 12.88 -11.31 -1.47
C SER A 83 12.80 -9.84 -1.02
N ILE A 84 13.96 -9.20 -0.87
CA ILE A 84 14.04 -7.75 -0.61
C ILE A 84 13.36 -6.96 -1.73
N TYR A 85 13.47 -7.43 -2.97
CA TYR A 85 12.84 -6.82 -4.14
C TYR A 85 11.31 -6.89 -4.06
N ASP A 86 10.76 -8.03 -3.69
CA ASP A 86 9.30 -8.22 -3.56
C ASP A 86 8.72 -7.27 -2.51
N LYS A 87 9.39 -7.14 -1.37
CA LYS A 87 9.00 -6.23 -0.28
C LYS A 87 9.02 -4.76 -0.72
N ARG A 88 10.02 -4.36 -1.51
CA ARG A 88 10.12 -3.00 -2.08
C ARG A 88 9.00 -2.72 -3.10
N CYS A 89 8.69 -3.70 -3.94
CA CYS A 89 7.61 -3.59 -4.91
C CYS A 89 6.26 -3.47 -4.20
N LEU A 90 6.01 -4.32 -3.20
CA LEU A 90 4.80 -4.26 -2.39
C LEU A 90 4.63 -2.90 -1.70
N GLY A 91 5.69 -2.39 -1.08
CA GLY A 91 5.67 -1.05 -0.48
C GLY A 91 5.38 0.06 -1.49
N SER A 92 5.92 -0.05 -2.71
CA SER A 92 5.69 0.91 -3.80
C SER A 92 4.25 0.84 -4.31
N PHE A 93 3.69 -0.36 -4.41
CA PHE A 93 2.30 -0.57 -4.81
C PHE A 93 1.30 -0.01 -3.78
N ILE A 94 1.51 -0.31 -2.49
CA ILE A 94 0.69 0.26 -1.42
C ILE A 94 0.80 1.79 -1.40
N LYS A 95 1.99 2.34 -1.62
CA LYS A 95 2.17 3.78 -1.77
C LYS A 95 1.38 4.34 -2.95
N PHE A 96 1.36 3.64 -4.08
CA PHE A 96 0.59 4.03 -5.26
C PHE A 96 -0.92 4.07 -4.96
N ILE A 97 -1.49 3.05 -4.30
CA ILE A 97 -2.90 3.07 -3.85
C ILE A 97 -3.19 4.34 -3.05
N PHE A 98 -2.36 4.64 -2.05
CA PHE A 98 -2.58 5.80 -1.19
C PHE A 98 -2.45 7.12 -1.95
N MET A 99 -1.52 7.21 -2.90
CA MET A 99 -1.43 8.38 -3.79
C MET A 99 -2.69 8.55 -4.66
N SER A 100 -3.23 7.46 -5.21
CA SER A 100 -4.48 7.47 -5.98
C SER A 100 -5.69 7.89 -5.14
N LEU A 101 -5.69 7.54 -3.86
CA LEU A 101 -6.68 7.98 -2.87
C LEU A 101 -6.47 9.44 -2.38
N GLY A 102 -5.50 10.17 -2.94
CA GLY A 102 -5.24 11.57 -2.59
C GLY A 102 -4.37 11.78 -1.34
N TYR A 103 -3.82 10.71 -0.75
CA TYR A 103 -2.85 10.86 0.35
C TYR A 103 -1.51 11.35 -0.21
N LYS A 104 -1.27 12.66 -0.07
CA LYS A 104 0.01 13.27 -0.45
C LYS A 104 1.16 12.62 0.33
N THR A 105 2.32 12.52 -0.31
CA THR A 105 3.53 11.93 0.28
C THR A 105 3.93 12.64 1.56
N SER A 106 3.53 12.13 2.72
CA SER A 106 4.17 12.49 3.97
C SER A 106 5.51 11.75 4.04
N LYS A 107 6.62 12.47 4.03
CA LYS A 107 7.92 11.86 4.30
C LYS A 107 7.95 11.58 5.80
N ARG A 108 8.06 10.30 6.20
CA ARG A 108 8.45 9.98 7.59
C ARG A 108 9.88 10.46 7.75
N SER A 109 10.07 11.54 8.50
CA SER A 109 11.40 11.95 8.93
C SER A 109 11.79 11.08 10.11
N TYR A 110 12.79 10.23 9.91
CA TYR A 110 13.53 9.61 10.99
C TYR A 110 14.72 10.51 11.29
N ARG A 111 14.85 10.98 12.53
CA ARG A 111 16.03 11.69 13.04
C ARG A 111 16.46 10.99 14.31
N GLU A 112 17.66 10.42 14.30
CA GLU A 112 18.25 9.74 15.47
C GLU A 112 18.36 10.67 16.69
N ASP A 113 18.66 11.96 16.45
CA ASP A 113 18.93 12.95 17.52
C ASP A 113 17.68 13.75 17.96
N SER A 114 16.48 13.30 17.61
CA SER A 114 15.23 14.00 17.91
C SER A 114 14.44 13.29 19.02
N LEU A 115 13.95 14.06 20.02
CA LEU A 115 12.99 13.57 21.02
C LEU A 115 11.72 12.97 20.38
N LEU A 116 11.35 13.43 19.18
CA LEU A 116 10.34 12.82 18.32
C LEU A 116 11.03 12.01 17.21
N LYS A 117 11.21 10.71 17.44
CA LYS A 117 11.88 9.78 16.50
C LYS A 117 11.09 9.57 15.19
N TYR A 118 9.79 9.82 15.22
CA TYR A 118 8.88 9.64 14.09
C TYR A 118 7.98 10.87 13.96
N GLY A 119 7.98 11.48 12.78
CA GLY A 119 7.10 12.59 12.43
C GLY A 119 6.74 12.58 10.93
N ARG A 120 5.59 13.15 10.58
CA ARG A 120 5.16 13.36 9.19
C ARG A 120 5.48 14.79 8.75
N ILE A 121 6.32 14.95 7.74
CA ILE A 121 6.53 16.24 7.08
C ILE A 121 5.64 16.30 5.84
N PHE A 122 4.76 17.30 5.81
CA PHE A 122 3.96 17.63 4.64
C PHE A 122 4.75 18.65 3.80
N ILE A 123 5.17 18.25 2.60
CA ILE A 123 5.81 19.16 1.64
C ILE A 123 4.68 19.76 0.79
N LYS A 124 4.63 21.09 0.70
CA LYS A 124 3.64 21.83 -0.06
C LYS A 124 3.99 21.86 -1.54
#